data_AF-A0A1C3PFI1-F1
#
_entry.id   AF-A0A1C3PFI1-F1
#
_cell.length_a   1.000
_cell.length_b   1.000
_cell.length_c   1.000
_cell.angle_alpha   90.00
_cell.angle_beta   90.00
_cell.angle_gamma   90.00
#
_symmetry.space_group_name_H-M   'P 1'
#
loop_
_entity.id
_entity.type
_entity.pdbx_description
1 polymer ?
#
loop_
_entity_poly.entity_id
_entity_poly.type
_entity_poly.pdbx_seq_one_letter_code
_entity_poly.pdbx_strand_id
1 'polypeptide(L)'
;MGAGERRVTVCSLLADGRILAGTAGSTPDGSGRHRRPRGWGVGCPQPLRTLHVERRHENALRVVRAEVEAAFEGLIPGLNYSMTINMTNDSVNILVQDGIATVELSRPHARNAWDDTLGDGLAEAFSDLEGRVDVRAVVLTGQGSVFCAGADLVAGFPTLSTGHDDLRGVLRRRFHPAFLALLNLPQPVVAAVHGPAIGAGACTALAADISVMSRDAYLQFRFARIGLMPDVGAAALLTTVVGPAKAAELLMLVDPIDAATCLELGLVSRLAEADTVVSESLELARRLASGPSRAYATTKKAIRAWSWRDIPAHMELEAELQQTLTRTADWAEGRAAFRERREPKFSGR
;
A
#
# COMPACT_ATOMS: atom_id res chain seq x y z
N MET A 1 39.72 26.34 -22.49
CA MET A 1 38.71 26.01 -21.47
C MET A 1 37.41 25.70 -22.19
N GLY A 2 37.09 24.43 -22.41
CA GLY A 2 35.83 23.99 -23.04
C GLY A 2 34.97 23.28 -22.00
N ALA A 3 33.76 23.77 -21.78
CA ALA A 3 32.78 23.13 -20.91
C ALA A 3 32.37 21.78 -21.52
N GLY A 4 32.69 20.67 -20.84
CA GLY A 4 32.24 19.34 -21.26
C GLY A 4 30.71 19.23 -21.11
N GLU A 5 30.02 18.92 -22.20
CA GLU A 5 28.59 18.59 -22.19
C GLU A 5 28.30 17.45 -21.19
N ARG A 6 27.56 17.75 -20.12
CA ARG A 6 27.08 16.72 -19.18
C ARG A 6 26.01 15.88 -19.89
N ARG A 7 26.29 14.60 -20.12
CA ARG A 7 25.32 13.63 -20.65
C ARG A 7 24.43 13.13 -19.50
N VAL A 8 23.13 13.38 -19.60
CA VAL A 8 22.13 12.89 -18.65
C VAL A 8 21.53 11.59 -19.18
N THR A 9 21.52 10.55 -18.34
CA THR A 9 20.84 9.30 -18.66
C THR A 9 19.39 9.38 -18.19
N VAL A 10 18.47 9.06 -19.09
CA VAL A 10 17.04 8.96 -18.82
C VAL A 10 16.66 7.49 -18.72
N CYS A 11 16.11 7.07 -17.57
CA CYS A 11 15.53 5.75 -17.38
C CYS A 11 14.00 5.85 -17.30
N SER A 12 13.30 4.95 -17.97
CA SER A 12 11.84 4.89 -18.05
C SER A 12 11.33 3.49 -17.80
N LEU A 13 10.40 3.36 -16.86
CA LEU A 13 9.68 2.12 -16.60
C LEU A 13 8.43 2.07 -17.49
N LEU A 14 8.28 0.96 -18.21
CA LEU A 14 7.12 0.68 -19.04
C LEU A 14 6.05 -0.06 -18.23
N ALA A 15 4.79 0.08 -18.65
CA ALA A 15 3.65 -0.59 -18.02
C ALA A 15 3.73 -2.13 -17.99
N ASP A 16 4.63 -2.73 -18.78
CA ASP A 16 4.90 -4.16 -18.80
C ASP A 16 6.10 -4.58 -17.94
N GLY A 17 6.61 -3.68 -17.09
CA GLY A 17 7.73 -3.94 -16.17
C GLY A 17 9.11 -3.83 -16.82
N ARG A 18 9.22 -3.52 -18.11
CA ARG A 18 10.52 -3.29 -18.76
C ARG A 18 11.06 -1.89 -18.43
N ILE A 19 12.36 -1.81 -18.15
CA ILE A 19 13.06 -0.54 -18.00
C ILE A 19 13.79 -0.21 -19.31
N LEU A 20 13.44 0.89 -19.94
CA LEU A 20 14.18 1.48 -21.05
C LEU A 20 15.12 2.56 -20.53
N ALA A 21 16.34 2.61 -21.03
CA ALA A 21 17.25 3.68 -20.71
C ALA A 21 17.90 4.26 -21.97
N GLY A 22 18.03 5.59 -22.04
CA GLY A 22 18.55 6.30 -23.20
C GLY A 22 19.27 7.61 -22.81
N THR A 23 20.16 8.09 -23.66
CA THR A 23 20.85 9.37 -23.45
C THR A 23 20.06 10.52 -24.08
N ALA A 24 19.71 11.54 -23.30
CA ALA A 24 19.11 12.79 -23.80
C ALA A 24 20.19 13.87 -23.98
N GLY A 25 20.08 14.67 -25.05
CA GLY A 25 20.90 15.87 -25.23
C GLY A 25 20.47 16.97 -24.26
N SER A 26 21.42 17.73 -23.73
CA SER A 26 21.25 18.64 -22.58
C SER A 26 20.44 19.93 -22.85
N THR A 27 19.77 20.08 -24.00
CA THR A 27 18.99 21.28 -24.32
C THR A 27 17.48 20.98 -24.39
N PRO A 28 16.63 21.66 -23.59
CA PRO A 28 15.19 21.66 -23.78
C PRO A 28 14.83 22.21 -25.16
N ASP A 29 13.76 21.73 -25.79
CA ASP A 29 13.17 22.51 -26.88
C ASP A 29 12.54 23.80 -26.31
N GLY A 30 12.27 24.78 -27.18
CA GLY A 30 11.75 26.10 -26.78
C GLY A 30 10.40 26.09 -26.04
N SER A 31 9.82 24.93 -25.74
CA SER A 31 8.63 24.74 -24.89
C SER A 31 8.93 24.31 -23.46
N GLY A 32 10.22 24.17 -23.08
CA GLY A 32 10.64 23.69 -21.77
C GLY A 32 10.56 22.16 -21.62
N ARG A 33 10.32 21.41 -22.70
CA ARG A 33 10.30 19.94 -22.72
C ARG A 33 11.60 19.39 -23.31
N HIS A 34 12.16 18.34 -22.72
CA HIS A 34 13.36 17.68 -23.25
C HIS A 34 13.04 16.82 -24.48
N ARG A 35 13.93 16.82 -25.49
CA ARG A 35 13.81 15.94 -26.68
C ARG A 35 13.88 14.47 -26.28
N ARG A 36 13.04 13.63 -26.89
CA ARG A 36 13.06 12.16 -26.71
C ARG A 36 14.46 11.58 -26.94
N PRO A 37 14.91 10.57 -26.16
CA PRO A 37 16.20 9.92 -26.36
C PRO A 37 16.33 9.33 -27.77
N ARG A 38 17.55 9.35 -28.35
CA ARG A 38 17.80 8.70 -29.65
C ARG A 38 17.51 7.19 -29.53
N GLY A 39 16.66 6.66 -30.42
CA GLY A 39 16.24 5.24 -30.45
C GLY A 39 14.77 4.99 -30.09
N TRP A 40 14.04 6.00 -29.63
CA TRP A 40 12.62 5.89 -29.29
C TRP A 40 11.75 6.18 -30.52
N GLY A 41 11.31 5.12 -31.22
CA GLY A 41 10.46 5.21 -32.41
C GLY A 41 9.01 5.63 -32.12
N VAL A 42 8.29 6.01 -33.18
CA VAL A 42 6.85 6.31 -33.15
C VAL A 42 6.09 5.01 -32.87
N GLY A 43 5.46 4.88 -31.70
CA GLY A 43 4.76 3.67 -31.25
C GLY A 43 5.19 3.11 -29.88
N CYS A 44 6.21 3.67 -29.24
CA CYS A 44 6.59 3.31 -27.88
C CYS A 44 5.51 3.78 -26.86
N PRO A 45 5.08 2.94 -25.88
CA PRO A 45 4.13 3.34 -24.85
C PRO A 45 4.60 4.59 -24.09
N GLN A 46 3.66 5.42 -23.62
CA GLN A 46 4.00 6.56 -22.77
C GLN A 46 4.68 6.04 -21.48
N PRO A 47 5.86 6.55 -21.10
CA PRO A 47 6.56 6.08 -19.92
C PRO A 47 5.83 6.53 -18.64
N LEU A 48 5.73 5.64 -17.64
CA LEU A 48 5.12 5.94 -16.34
C LEU A 48 5.97 6.95 -15.54
N ARG A 49 7.30 6.89 -15.67
CA ARG A 49 8.25 7.86 -15.06
C ARG A 49 9.51 8.04 -15.92
N THR A 50 10.20 9.17 -15.76
CA THR A 50 11.51 9.49 -16.38
C THR A 50 12.46 9.95 -15.27
N LEU A 51 13.52 9.17 -14.98
CA LEU A 51 14.55 9.52 -13.99
C LEU A 51 15.77 10.12 -14.69
N HIS A 52 16.27 11.27 -14.22
CA HIS A 52 17.48 11.92 -14.70
C HIS A 52 18.66 11.57 -13.79
N VAL A 53 19.61 10.78 -14.28
CA VAL A 53 20.79 10.39 -13.50
C VAL A 53 22.06 10.96 -14.14
N GLU A 54 22.83 11.74 -13.36
CA GLU A 54 24.07 12.41 -13.79
C GLU A 54 25.31 11.48 -13.91
N ARG A 55 25.13 10.15 -14.06
CA ARG A 55 26.25 9.19 -14.17
C ARG A 55 25.97 8.07 -15.19
N ARG A 56 27.03 7.36 -15.60
CA ARG A 56 27.01 6.33 -16.65
C ARG A 56 25.94 5.26 -16.38
N HIS A 57 25.02 5.14 -17.34
CA HIS A 57 23.93 4.18 -17.55
C HIS A 57 23.88 2.91 -16.66
N GLU A 58 24.91 2.07 -16.67
CA GLU A 58 24.90 0.78 -15.97
C GLU A 58 25.01 0.92 -14.44
N ASN A 59 25.67 1.97 -13.95
CA ASN A 59 25.82 2.20 -12.50
C ASN A 59 24.54 2.78 -11.87
N ALA A 60 23.75 3.54 -12.61
CA ALA A 60 22.51 4.13 -12.10
C ALA A 60 21.45 3.06 -11.79
N LEU A 61 21.26 2.12 -12.71
CA LEU A 61 20.35 0.98 -12.54
C LEU A 61 20.80 0.07 -11.40
N ARG A 62 22.11 -0.16 -11.27
CA ARG A 62 22.68 -0.98 -10.20
C ARG A 62 22.52 -0.34 -8.83
N VAL A 63 22.63 0.99 -8.73
CA VAL A 63 22.47 1.72 -7.46
C VAL A 63 21.02 1.70 -7.01
N VAL A 64 20.06 2.04 -7.87
CA VAL A 64 18.62 2.00 -7.52
C VAL A 64 18.19 0.58 -7.17
N ARG A 65 18.63 -0.41 -7.95
CA ARG A 65 18.38 -1.82 -7.66
C ARG A 65 19.02 -2.23 -6.33
N ALA A 66 20.26 -1.84 -6.06
CA ALA A 66 20.93 -2.15 -4.79
C ALA A 66 20.29 -1.45 -3.58
N GLU A 67 19.74 -0.24 -3.74
CA GLU A 67 19.03 0.47 -2.67
C GLU A 67 17.70 -0.21 -2.32
N VAL A 68 16.94 -0.64 -3.33
CA VAL A 68 15.70 -1.40 -3.12
C VAL A 68 16.01 -2.81 -2.64
N GLU A 69 17.00 -3.50 -3.20
CA GLU A 69 17.47 -4.79 -2.70
C GLU A 69 17.88 -4.65 -1.24
N ALA A 70 18.70 -3.66 -0.86
CA ALA A 70 19.08 -3.43 0.53
C ALA A 70 17.89 -3.11 1.44
N ALA A 71 16.85 -2.44 0.94
CA ALA A 71 15.62 -2.20 1.69
C ALA A 71 14.84 -3.51 1.98
N PHE A 72 14.86 -4.48 1.05
CA PHE A 72 14.15 -5.75 1.17
C PHE A 72 15.02 -6.94 1.62
N GLU A 73 16.35 -6.84 1.60
CA GLU A 73 17.31 -7.91 1.94
C GLU A 73 17.21 -8.33 3.41
N GLY A 74 16.88 -7.37 4.29
CA GLY A 74 16.57 -7.64 5.70
C GLY A 74 15.12 -8.08 5.97
N LEU A 75 14.25 -7.98 4.97
CA LEU A 75 12.79 -8.16 5.10
C LEU A 75 12.31 -9.52 4.55
N ILE A 76 12.99 -10.07 3.53
CA ILE A 76 12.60 -11.31 2.84
C ILE A 76 13.84 -12.22 2.62
N PRO A 77 14.08 -13.22 3.48
CA PRO A 77 15.12 -14.21 3.23
C PRO A 77 14.81 -15.07 1.99
N GLY A 78 15.77 -15.20 1.06
CA GLY A 78 15.67 -16.16 -0.07
C GLY A 78 15.09 -15.63 -1.39
N LEU A 79 15.33 -14.35 -1.72
CA LEU A 79 14.95 -13.72 -3.00
C LEU A 79 15.46 -14.51 -4.22
N ASN A 80 14.54 -14.95 -5.10
CA ASN A 80 14.85 -15.55 -6.40
C ASN A 80 14.31 -14.65 -7.53
N TYR A 81 15.16 -14.33 -8.51
CA TYR A 81 14.92 -13.24 -9.46
C TYR A 81 14.02 -13.63 -10.65
N SER A 82 12.72 -13.36 -10.52
CA SER A 82 11.92 -12.74 -11.59
C SER A 82 11.13 -11.57 -10.99
N MET A 83 11.81 -10.44 -10.80
CA MET A 83 11.37 -9.32 -9.96
C MET A 83 10.90 -8.16 -10.85
N THR A 84 9.68 -7.66 -10.64
CA THR A 84 9.22 -6.37 -11.18
C THR A 84 9.16 -5.37 -10.03
N ILE A 85 10.14 -4.46 -9.96
CA ILE A 85 10.15 -3.34 -9.01
C ILE A 85 9.42 -2.18 -9.68
N ASN A 86 8.30 -1.74 -9.11
CA ASN A 86 7.63 -0.52 -9.53
C ASN A 86 7.85 0.55 -8.45
N MET A 87 8.49 1.66 -8.81
CA MET A 87 8.63 2.80 -7.91
C MET A 87 7.63 3.85 -8.33
N THR A 88 6.58 4.00 -7.54
CA THR A 88 5.54 5.01 -7.75
C THR A 88 6.14 6.41 -7.54
N ASN A 89 6.83 6.61 -6.42
CA ASN A 89 7.69 7.77 -6.15
C ASN A 89 8.74 7.47 -5.08
N ASP A 90 9.43 8.48 -4.55
CA ASP A 90 10.54 8.31 -3.59
C ASP A 90 10.07 8.02 -2.14
N SER A 91 8.75 7.97 -1.91
CA SER A 91 8.12 7.75 -0.59
C SER A 91 7.39 6.40 -0.48
N VAL A 92 7.26 5.63 -1.57
CA VAL A 92 6.59 4.31 -1.59
C VAL A 92 7.38 3.32 -2.43
N ASN A 93 7.77 2.20 -1.84
CA ASN A 93 8.38 1.08 -2.55
C ASN A 93 7.34 -0.01 -2.81
N ILE A 94 7.34 -0.59 -4.02
CA ILE A 94 6.53 -1.77 -4.34
C ILE A 94 7.43 -2.89 -4.88
N LEU A 95 7.39 -4.03 -4.19
CA LEU A 95 8.00 -5.28 -4.63
C LEU A 95 6.92 -6.30 -4.97
N VAL A 96 6.87 -6.78 -6.21
CA VAL A 96 6.01 -7.90 -6.57
C VAL A 96 6.82 -9.17 -6.78
N GLN A 97 6.44 -10.22 -6.05
CA GLN A 97 7.02 -11.55 -6.15
C GLN A 97 5.97 -12.62 -5.82
N ASP A 98 5.95 -13.72 -6.57
CA ASP A 98 5.12 -14.90 -6.29
C ASP A 98 3.62 -14.60 -6.07
N GLY A 99 3.09 -13.62 -6.82
CA GLY A 99 1.70 -13.18 -6.71
C GLY A 99 1.40 -12.28 -5.52
N ILE A 100 2.42 -11.77 -4.83
CA ILE A 100 2.29 -10.89 -3.67
C ILE A 100 2.94 -9.55 -4.00
N ALA A 101 2.22 -8.46 -3.74
CA ALA A 101 2.80 -7.12 -3.74
C ALA A 101 3.12 -6.68 -2.32
N THR A 102 4.37 -6.35 -2.02
CA THR A 102 4.77 -5.71 -0.77
C THR A 102 4.85 -4.21 -1.02
N VAL A 103 3.96 -3.45 -0.40
CA VAL A 103 3.91 -1.98 -0.42
C VAL A 103 4.53 -1.48 0.87
N GLU A 104 5.63 -0.75 0.77
CA GLU A 104 6.36 -0.19 1.90
C GLU A 104 6.32 1.33 1.87
N LEU A 105 5.89 1.95 2.99
CA LEU A 105 6.04 3.38 3.21
C LEU A 105 7.52 3.68 3.45
N SER A 106 8.14 4.49 2.59
CA SER A 106 9.60 4.68 2.53
C SER A 106 10.03 6.11 2.88
N ARG A 107 9.59 6.62 4.03
CA ARG A 107 10.06 7.91 4.60
C ARG A 107 10.60 7.73 6.02
N PRO A 108 11.62 6.88 6.25
CA PRO A 108 12.09 6.55 7.61
C PRO A 108 12.63 7.77 8.35
N HIS A 109 13.24 8.72 7.65
CA HIS A 109 13.72 9.99 8.19
C HIS A 109 12.61 10.85 8.80
N ALA A 110 11.37 10.69 8.33
CA ALA A 110 10.17 11.35 8.83
C ALA A 110 9.24 10.36 9.56
N ARG A 111 9.74 9.17 9.94
CA ARG A 111 8.96 8.08 10.58
C ARG A 111 7.70 7.72 9.78
N ASN A 112 7.81 7.71 8.46
CA ASN A 112 6.74 7.39 7.51
C ASN A 112 5.51 8.29 7.66
N ALA A 113 5.70 9.55 8.10
CA ALA A 113 4.62 10.52 8.17
C ALA A 113 4.08 10.88 6.77
N TRP A 114 2.82 11.27 6.69
CA TRP A 114 2.12 11.62 5.45
C TRP A 114 2.36 13.07 5.06
N ASP A 115 3.11 13.24 3.98
CA ASP A 115 3.12 14.45 3.16
C ASP A 115 2.37 14.20 1.83
N ASP A 116 2.37 15.19 0.93
CA ASP A 116 1.70 15.06 -0.37
C ASP A 116 2.34 13.94 -1.21
N THR A 117 3.67 13.81 -1.19
CA THR A 117 4.38 12.77 -1.94
C THR A 117 3.98 11.37 -1.48
N LEU A 118 3.93 11.09 -0.18
CA LEU A 118 3.49 9.79 0.32
C LEU A 118 2.02 9.52 -0.05
N GLY A 119 1.15 10.52 0.11
CA GLY A 119 -0.26 10.41 -0.22
C GLY A 119 -0.51 10.06 -1.69
N ASP A 120 0.11 10.80 -2.60
CA ASP A 120 0.03 10.57 -4.05
C ASP A 120 0.62 9.20 -4.42
N GLY A 121 1.77 8.85 -3.83
CA GLY A 121 2.44 7.57 -4.08
C GLY A 121 1.62 6.37 -3.65
N LEU A 122 0.96 6.43 -2.49
CA LEU A 122 0.08 5.36 -2.04
C LEU A 122 -1.18 5.26 -2.90
N ALA A 123 -1.75 6.40 -3.31
CA ALA A 123 -2.93 6.42 -4.17
C ALA A 123 -2.64 5.77 -5.54
N GLU A 124 -1.53 6.15 -6.17
CA GLU A 124 -1.10 5.56 -7.43
C GLU A 124 -0.72 4.08 -7.25
N ALA A 125 -0.01 3.71 -6.18
CA ALA A 125 0.35 2.33 -5.88
C ALA A 125 -0.88 1.41 -5.77
N PHE A 126 -1.88 1.82 -4.99
CA PHE A 126 -3.09 1.02 -4.81
C PHE A 126 -3.96 1.02 -6.07
N SER A 127 -4.03 2.13 -6.81
CA SER A 127 -4.74 2.18 -8.09
C SER A 127 -4.11 1.24 -9.13
N ASP A 128 -2.78 1.19 -9.19
CA ASP A 128 -2.05 0.27 -10.08
C ASP A 128 -2.35 -1.18 -9.71
N LEU A 129 -2.32 -1.50 -8.40
CA LEU A 129 -2.60 -2.85 -7.90
C LEU A 129 -4.03 -3.31 -8.17
N GLU A 130 -5.02 -2.42 -8.14
CA GLU A 130 -6.43 -2.76 -8.40
C GLU A 130 -6.62 -3.52 -9.73
N GLY A 131 -5.87 -3.13 -10.78
CA GLY A 131 -5.96 -3.75 -12.12
C GLY A 131 -5.05 -4.96 -12.36
N ARG A 132 -4.19 -5.32 -11.41
CA ARG A 132 -3.11 -6.30 -11.62
C ARG A 132 -3.58 -7.73 -11.39
N VAL A 133 -3.73 -8.47 -12.49
CA VAL A 133 -4.09 -9.91 -12.47
C VAL A 133 -2.97 -10.82 -11.99
N ASP A 134 -1.72 -10.36 -12.02
CA ASP A 134 -0.55 -11.07 -11.54
C ASP A 134 -0.36 -10.93 -10.01
N VAL A 135 -1.11 -10.05 -9.34
CA VAL A 135 -1.08 -9.85 -7.89
C VAL A 135 -2.35 -10.40 -7.26
N ARG A 136 -2.16 -11.32 -6.30
CA ARG A 136 -3.22 -12.08 -5.63
C ARG A 136 -3.37 -11.74 -4.15
N ALA A 137 -2.35 -11.12 -3.53
CA ALA A 137 -2.37 -10.60 -2.16
C ALA A 137 -1.43 -9.39 -2.03
N VAL A 138 -1.63 -8.56 -1.02
CA VAL A 138 -0.81 -7.38 -0.72
C VAL A 138 -0.32 -7.44 0.73
N VAL A 139 0.95 -7.11 0.95
CA VAL A 139 1.51 -6.81 2.29
C VAL A 139 1.76 -5.31 2.36
N LEU A 140 1.27 -4.65 3.40
CA LEU A 140 1.49 -3.23 3.67
C LEU A 140 2.38 -3.07 4.91
N THR A 141 3.50 -2.38 4.78
CA THR A 141 4.47 -2.16 5.87
C THR A 141 5.11 -0.78 5.79
N GLY A 142 5.97 -0.43 6.75
CA GLY A 142 6.77 0.80 6.73
C GLY A 142 8.27 0.52 6.89
N GLN A 143 9.09 1.39 6.31
CA GLN A 143 10.55 1.31 6.44
C GLN A 143 11.01 1.83 7.81
N GLY A 144 12.05 1.22 8.39
CA GLY A 144 12.65 1.67 9.65
C GLY A 144 11.89 1.18 10.88
N SER A 145 11.97 1.90 12.00
CA SER A 145 11.46 1.44 13.32
C SER A 145 10.00 1.81 13.62
N VAL A 146 9.31 2.47 12.68
CA VAL A 146 7.94 2.97 12.86
C VAL A 146 7.13 2.53 11.64
N PHE A 147 5.93 2.01 11.87
CA PHE A 147 5.02 1.70 10.77
C PHE A 147 4.62 3.02 10.07
N CYS A 148 3.97 3.93 10.79
CA CYS A 148 3.61 5.26 10.29
C CYS A 148 3.26 6.21 11.43
N ALA A 149 3.90 7.39 11.48
CA ALA A 149 3.67 8.40 12.51
C ALA A 149 2.43 9.29 12.29
N GLY A 150 1.67 9.09 11.22
CA GLY A 150 0.47 9.87 10.90
C GLY A 150 0.78 11.05 9.99
N ALA A 151 0.11 12.19 10.17
CA ALA A 151 0.33 13.37 9.33
C ALA A 151 1.70 14.01 9.61
N ASP A 152 2.38 14.47 8.55
CA ASP A 152 3.61 15.25 8.67
C ASP A 152 3.29 16.70 9.06
N LEU A 153 3.26 16.97 10.37
CA LEU A 153 2.98 18.31 10.90
C LEU A 153 4.12 19.30 10.62
N VAL A 154 5.34 18.82 10.34
CA VAL A 154 6.51 19.66 10.07
C VAL A 154 6.47 20.18 8.63
N ALA A 155 5.97 19.37 7.69
CA ALA A 155 5.71 19.81 6.32
C ALA A 155 4.65 20.94 6.25
N GLY A 156 3.85 21.11 7.30
CA GLY A 156 2.83 22.15 7.40
C GLY A 156 1.62 21.91 6.51
N PHE A 157 0.70 22.88 6.52
CA PHE A 157 -0.54 22.84 5.77
C PHE A 157 -0.73 24.11 4.94
N PRO A 158 -1.40 24.03 3.78
CA PRO A 158 -1.77 25.23 3.03
C PRO A 158 -2.70 26.13 3.87
N THR A 159 -2.47 27.44 3.82
CA THR A 159 -3.31 28.42 4.53
C THR A 159 -4.39 28.97 3.60
N LEU A 160 -5.63 29.01 4.09
CA LEU A 160 -6.76 29.63 3.42
C LEU A 160 -6.66 31.16 3.43
N SER A 161 -7.44 31.83 2.60
CA SER A 161 -7.56 33.30 2.62
C SER A 161 -8.04 33.87 3.96
N THR A 162 -8.66 33.04 4.80
CA THR A 162 -9.09 33.38 6.16
C THR A 162 -7.94 33.37 7.18
N GLY A 163 -6.73 32.94 6.80
CA GLY A 163 -5.58 32.79 7.70
C GLY A 163 -5.55 31.48 8.50
N HIS A 164 -6.48 30.55 8.24
CA HIS A 164 -6.53 29.23 8.89
C HIS A 164 -6.04 28.12 7.93
N ASP A 165 -5.56 27.00 8.48
CA ASP A 165 -5.12 25.85 7.70
C ASP A 165 -6.28 25.18 6.92
N ASP A 166 -6.02 24.82 5.65
CA ASP A 166 -6.94 24.08 4.77
C ASP A 166 -6.92 22.56 5.05
N LEU A 167 -7.21 22.15 6.28
CA LEU A 167 -7.21 20.74 6.64
C LEU A 167 -8.22 19.93 5.84
N ARG A 168 -9.35 20.53 5.45
CA ARG A 168 -10.35 19.89 4.59
C ARG A 168 -9.78 19.54 3.21
N GLY A 169 -9.06 20.49 2.58
CA GLY A 169 -8.42 20.24 1.29
C GLY A 169 -7.28 19.24 1.40
N VAL A 170 -6.48 19.31 2.47
CA VAL A 170 -5.41 18.34 2.77
C VAL A 170 -5.99 16.93 2.88
N LEU A 171 -7.04 16.72 3.68
CA LEU A 171 -7.67 15.40 3.82
C LEU A 171 -8.14 14.84 2.48
N ARG A 172 -8.80 15.66 1.66
CA ARG A 172 -9.36 15.25 0.36
C ARG A 172 -8.30 14.96 -0.70
N ARG A 173 -7.15 15.63 -0.66
CA ARG A 173 -6.08 15.47 -1.67
C ARG A 173 -5.03 14.46 -1.23
N ARG A 174 -4.56 14.55 0.02
CA ARG A 174 -3.42 13.80 0.54
C ARG A 174 -3.80 12.43 1.09
N PHE A 175 -4.92 12.31 1.80
CA PHE A 175 -5.26 11.10 2.57
C PHE A 175 -6.35 10.25 1.93
N HIS A 176 -7.48 10.86 1.60
CA HIS A 176 -8.67 10.13 1.16
C HIS A 176 -8.44 9.29 -0.11
N PRO A 177 -7.73 9.74 -1.16
CA PRO A 177 -7.55 8.94 -2.37
C PRO A 177 -6.83 7.61 -2.07
N ALA A 178 -5.69 7.67 -1.39
CA ALA A 178 -4.94 6.47 -0.99
C ALA A 178 -5.74 5.57 -0.05
N PHE A 179 -6.42 6.17 0.93
CA PHE A 179 -7.19 5.41 1.90
C PHE A 179 -8.39 4.69 1.29
N LEU A 180 -9.13 5.36 0.40
CA LEU A 180 -10.24 4.75 -0.32
C LEU A 180 -9.75 3.69 -1.32
N ALA A 181 -8.64 3.92 -2.01
CA ALA A 181 -8.03 2.93 -2.89
C ALA A 181 -7.64 1.66 -2.11
N LEU A 182 -7.00 1.81 -0.94
CA LEU A 182 -6.67 0.69 -0.05
C LEU A 182 -7.91 -0.12 0.38
N LEU A 183 -8.97 0.57 0.80
CA LEU A 183 -10.22 -0.08 1.20
C LEU A 183 -10.89 -0.83 0.04
N ASN A 184 -10.77 -0.32 -1.18
CA ASN A 184 -11.44 -0.88 -2.35
C ASN A 184 -10.61 -1.93 -3.12
N LEU A 185 -9.35 -2.15 -2.76
CA LEU A 185 -8.50 -3.16 -3.39
C LEU A 185 -9.20 -4.54 -3.42
N PRO A 186 -9.29 -5.22 -4.57
CA PRO A 186 -9.88 -6.56 -4.63
C PRO A 186 -8.98 -7.62 -3.98
N GLN A 187 -7.66 -7.42 -3.98
CA GLN A 187 -6.72 -8.32 -3.32
C GLN A 187 -6.86 -8.22 -1.79
N PRO A 188 -6.73 -9.34 -1.05
CA PRO A 188 -6.54 -9.32 0.39
C PRO A 188 -5.29 -8.54 0.77
N VAL A 189 -5.42 -7.65 1.77
CA VAL A 189 -4.31 -6.84 2.29
C VAL A 189 -3.96 -7.29 3.71
N VAL A 190 -2.70 -7.60 3.93
CA VAL A 190 -2.11 -7.90 5.24
C VAL A 190 -1.27 -6.71 5.70
N ALA A 191 -1.63 -6.05 6.79
CA ALA A 191 -0.76 -5.05 7.42
C ALA A 191 0.28 -5.73 8.31
N ALA A 192 1.56 -5.43 8.07
CA ALA A 192 2.69 -5.82 8.90
C ALA A 192 3.08 -4.62 9.78
N VAL A 193 2.53 -4.56 11.00
CA VAL A 193 2.69 -3.44 11.93
C VAL A 193 3.84 -3.74 12.89
N HIS A 194 5.08 -3.60 12.40
CA HIS A 194 6.30 -3.93 13.15
C HIS A 194 6.69 -2.89 14.21
N GLY A 195 6.15 -1.67 14.12
CA GLY A 195 6.42 -0.58 15.06
C GLY A 195 5.19 0.33 15.25
N PRO A 196 5.34 1.48 15.93
CA PRO A 196 4.23 2.37 16.24
C PRO A 196 3.43 2.79 15.00
N ALA A 197 2.10 2.80 15.11
CA ALA A 197 1.19 3.32 14.11
C ALA A 197 0.29 4.39 14.74
N ILE A 198 0.39 5.62 14.26
CA ILE A 198 -0.15 6.81 14.96
C ILE A 198 -1.00 7.64 14.00
N GLY A 199 -2.15 8.15 14.47
CA GLY A 199 -3.04 9.02 13.70
C GLY A 199 -3.47 8.34 12.39
N ALA A 200 -3.26 9.01 11.26
CA ALA A 200 -3.50 8.42 9.94
C ALA A 200 -2.75 7.09 9.72
N GLY A 201 -1.59 6.88 10.34
CA GLY A 201 -0.87 5.61 10.31
C GLY A 201 -1.64 4.47 10.99
N ALA A 202 -2.28 4.74 12.13
CA ALA A 202 -3.17 3.79 12.78
C ALA A 202 -4.40 3.51 11.90
N CYS A 203 -4.98 4.54 11.28
CA CYS A 203 -6.08 4.38 10.34
C CYS A 203 -5.71 3.47 9.17
N THR A 204 -4.54 3.70 8.56
CA THR A 204 -4.01 2.91 7.44
C THR A 204 -3.77 1.46 7.83
N ALA A 205 -3.21 1.19 9.02
CA ALA A 205 -3.04 -0.17 9.53
C ALA A 205 -4.40 -0.88 9.70
N LEU A 206 -5.40 -0.19 10.25
CA LEU A 206 -6.75 -0.73 10.47
C LEU A 206 -7.58 -0.89 9.19
N ALA A 207 -7.18 -0.26 8.09
CA ALA A 207 -7.86 -0.41 6.80
C ALA A 207 -7.52 -1.72 6.08
N ALA A 208 -6.45 -2.42 6.51
CA ALA A 208 -6.09 -3.74 5.99
C ALA A 208 -7.11 -4.81 6.42
N ASP A 209 -7.19 -5.91 5.65
CA ASP A 209 -8.16 -6.97 5.90
C ASP A 209 -7.69 -7.92 7.02
N ILE A 210 -6.37 -8.09 7.16
CA ILE A 210 -5.70 -8.86 8.21
C ILE A 210 -4.53 -8.02 8.71
N SER A 211 -4.22 -8.10 10.00
CA SER A 211 -3.06 -7.41 10.59
C SER A 211 -2.24 -8.36 11.46
N VAL A 212 -0.93 -8.26 11.31
CA VAL A 212 0.09 -8.86 12.17
C VAL A 212 0.84 -7.72 12.82
N MET A 213 0.84 -7.67 14.14
CA MET A 213 1.42 -6.57 14.90
C MET A 213 2.55 -7.05 15.81
N SER A 214 3.63 -6.29 15.90
CA SER A 214 4.70 -6.54 16.86
C SER A 214 4.15 -6.43 18.27
N ARG A 215 4.60 -7.29 19.19
CA ARG A 215 4.31 -7.17 20.63
C ARG A 215 4.75 -5.84 21.22
N ASP A 216 5.78 -5.23 20.65
CA ASP A 216 6.35 -3.95 21.09
C ASP A 216 5.72 -2.73 20.39
N ALA A 217 4.83 -2.95 19.41
CA ALA A 217 4.13 -1.88 18.73
C ALA A 217 2.92 -1.39 19.54
N TYR A 218 2.41 -0.22 19.16
CA TYR A 218 1.17 0.33 19.69
C TYR A 218 0.41 1.10 18.61
N LEU A 219 -0.92 1.19 18.78
CA LEU A 219 -1.78 2.11 18.03
C LEU A 219 -2.05 3.37 18.86
N GLN A 220 -2.12 4.55 18.23
CA GLN A 220 -2.51 5.77 18.94
C GLN A 220 -3.20 6.79 18.03
N PHE A 221 -4.37 7.29 18.41
CA PHE A 221 -5.14 8.27 17.62
C PHE A 221 -4.89 9.71 18.11
N ARG A 222 -3.70 10.26 17.81
CA ARG A 222 -3.15 11.48 18.44
C ARG A 222 -3.92 12.81 18.26
N PHE A 223 -5.04 12.82 17.56
CA PHE A 223 -5.73 14.03 17.08
C PHE A 223 -6.08 15.05 18.19
N ALA A 224 -6.68 14.62 19.30
CA ALA A 224 -7.11 15.56 20.34
C ALA A 224 -5.94 16.22 21.09
N ARG A 225 -4.74 15.63 21.06
CA ARG A 225 -3.52 16.24 21.63
C ARG A 225 -3.08 17.50 20.88
N ILE A 226 -3.52 17.69 19.64
CA ILE A 226 -3.26 18.89 18.83
C ILE A 226 -4.53 19.71 18.58
N GLY A 227 -5.59 19.48 19.37
CA GLY A 227 -6.84 20.21 19.25
C GLY A 227 -7.71 19.84 18.05
N LEU A 228 -7.49 18.68 17.44
CA LEU A 228 -8.28 18.17 16.31
C LEU A 228 -9.11 16.94 16.70
N MET A 229 -10.11 16.62 15.88
CA MET A 229 -10.85 15.37 15.99
C MET A 229 -10.24 14.28 15.09
N PRO A 230 -10.55 12.99 15.33
CA PRO A 230 -10.08 11.89 14.49
C PRO A 230 -10.61 11.92 13.05
N ASP A 231 -9.74 11.74 12.07
CA ASP A 231 -10.08 11.74 10.64
C ASP A 231 -9.63 10.43 9.94
N VAL A 232 -9.59 10.41 8.60
CA VAL A 232 -9.24 9.24 7.77
C VAL A 232 -9.99 7.96 8.22
N GLY A 233 -11.27 8.11 8.52
CA GLY A 233 -12.15 7.01 8.93
C GLY A 233 -11.98 6.52 10.37
N ALA A 234 -11.05 7.06 11.18
CA ALA A 234 -10.78 6.60 12.56
C ALA A 234 -12.05 6.44 13.41
N ALA A 235 -12.88 7.50 13.46
CA ALA A 235 -14.10 7.49 14.27
C ALA A 235 -15.08 6.40 13.81
N ALA A 236 -15.21 6.18 12.50
CA ALA A 236 -16.12 5.17 11.95
C ALA A 236 -15.56 3.75 12.18
N LEU A 237 -14.32 3.50 11.80
CA LEU A 237 -13.68 2.19 11.90
C LEU A 237 -13.59 1.73 13.35
N LEU A 238 -13.11 2.60 14.25
CA LEU A 238 -12.95 2.22 15.65
C LEU A 238 -14.30 1.97 16.32
N THR A 239 -15.29 2.81 16.05
CA THR A 239 -16.65 2.61 16.59
C THR A 239 -17.27 1.30 16.11
N THR A 240 -17.04 0.90 14.85
CA THR A 240 -17.52 -0.38 14.32
C THR A 240 -16.91 -1.57 15.06
N VAL A 241 -15.65 -1.48 15.49
CA VAL A 241 -14.95 -2.59 16.16
C VAL A 241 -15.26 -2.65 17.66
N VAL A 242 -15.11 -1.53 18.38
CA VAL A 242 -15.15 -1.52 19.86
C VAL A 242 -16.43 -0.90 20.45
N GLY A 243 -17.34 -0.43 19.59
CA GLY A 243 -18.54 0.29 20.01
C GLY A 243 -18.28 1.73 20.46
N PRO A 244 -19.33 2.54 20.62
CA PRO A 244 -19.21 3.99 20.81
C PRO A 244 -18.55 4.39 22.12
N ALA A 245 -18.78 3.66 23.22
CA ALA A 245 -18.23 4.00 24.53
C ALA A 245 -16.70 3.83 24.56
N LYS A 246 -16.20 2.67 24.14
CA LYS A 246 -14.76 2.42 24.08
C LYS A 246 -14.08 3.27 23.01
N ALA A 247 -14.73 3.49 21.86
CA ALA A 247 -14.21 4.41 20.84
C ALA A 247 -14.06 5.85 21.38
N ALA A 248 -15.03 6.35 22.16
CA ALA A 248 -14.92 7.66 22.78
C ALA A 248 -13.72 7.75 23.75
N GLU A 249 -13.54 6.75 24.61
CA GLU A 249 -12.40 6.66 25.53
C GLU A 249 -11.07 6.73 24.76
N LEU A 250 -10.88 5.85 23.76
CA LEU A 250 -9.64 5.76 22.99
C LEU A 250 -9.35 7.02 22.17
N LEU A 251 -10.37 7.63 21.57
CA LEU A 251 -10.22 8.80 20.69
C LEU A 251 -10.12 10.12 21.45
N MET A 252 -10.73 10.23 22.63
CA MET A 252 -10.72 11.46 23.43
C MET A 252 -9.58 11.52 24.44
N LEU A 253 -9.20 10.39 25.06
CA LEU A 253 -8.07 10.35 26.01
C LEU A 253 -6.72 10.22 25.31
N VAL A 254 -6.71 9.60 24.13
CA VAL A 254 -5.56 9.56 23.22
C VAL A 254 -4.37 8.78 23.79
N ASP A 255 -4.63 7.84 24.70
CA ASP A 255 -3.60 6.98 25.25
C ASP A 255 -3.13 5.95 24.20
N PRO A 256 -1.84 5.56 24.22
CA PRO A 256 -1.37 4.44 23.40
C PRO A 256 -2.13 3.16 23.74
N ILE A 257 -2.50 2.41 22.70
CA ILE A 257 -3.12 1.09 22.80
C ILE A 257 -2.04 0.07 22.50
N ASP A 258 -1.58 -0.65 23.52
CA ASP A 258 -0.56 -1.68 23.36
C ASP A 258 -1.06 -2.87 22.52
N ALA A 259 -0.13 -3.68 22.02
CA ALA A 259 -0.42 -4.80 21.13
C ALA A 259 -1.38 -5.84 21.73
N ALA A 260 -1.26 -6.13 23.02
CA ALA A 260 -2.13 -7.09 23.71
C ALA A 260 -3.57 -6.58 23.76
N THR A 261 -3.75 -5.30 24.11
CA THR A 261 -5.06 -4.65 24.13
C THR A 261 -5.61 -4.54 22.71
N CYS A 262 -4.79 -4.24 21.70
CA CYS A 262 -5.22 -4.24 20.30
C CYS A 262 -5.78 -5.60 19.87
N LEU A 263 -5.14 -6.70 20.28
CA LEU A 263 -5.63 -8.05 20.00
C LEU A 263 -6.93 -8.35 20.74
N GLU A 264 -7.00 -8.03 22.03
CA GLU A 264 -8.20 -8.24 22.87
C GLU A 264 -9.43 -7.49 22.32
N LEU A 265 -9.22 -6.25 21.88
CA LEU A 265 -10.26 -5.41 21.29
C LEU A 265 -10.62 -5.80 19.84
N GLY A 266 -9.89 -6.72 19.22
CA GLY A 266 -10.08 -7.10 17.81
C GLY A 266 -9.63 -6.03 16.81
N LEU A 267 -8.80 -5.07 17.24
CA LEU A 267 -8.18 -4.07 16.35
C LEU A 267 -7.08 -4.70 15.49
N VAL A 268 -6.43 -5.74 16.02
CA VAL A 268 -5.51 -6.56 15.24
C VAL A 268 -5.85 -8.03 15.36
N SER A 269 -5.47 -8.81 14.34
CA SER A 269 -5.82 -10.23 14.28
C SER A 269 -4.77 -11.17 14.86
N ARG A 270 -3.50 -10.72 14.89
CA ARG A 270 -2.33 -11.55 15.22
C ARG A 270 -1.23 -10.70 15.84
N LEU A 271 -0.46 -11.32 16.72
CA LEU A 271 0.76 -10.77 17.28
C LEU A 271 1.96 -11.63 16.88
N ALA A 272 3.09 -10.97 16.65
CA ALA A 272 4.37 -11.58 16.31
C ALA A 272 5.52 -10.87 17.06
N GLU A 273 6.69 -11.50 17.09
CA GLU A 273 7.90 -10.85 17.62
C GLU A 273 8.38 -9.77 16.64
N ALA A 274 9.06 -8.74 17.15
CA ALA A 274 9.40 -7.54 16.38
C ALA A 274 10.18 -7.84 15.08
N ASP A 275 11.03 -8.86 15.08
CA ASP A 275 11.84 -9.29 13.94
C ASP A 275 11.12 -10.27 12.98
N THR A 276 9.97 -10.85 13.37
CA THR A 276 9.22 -11.81 12.54
C THR A 276 7.93 -11.28 11.95
N VAL A 277 7.45 -10.09 12.36
CA VAL A 277 6.18 -9.50 11.89
C VAL A 277 6.03 -9.52 10.37
N VAL A 278 7.07 -9.10 9.64
CA VAL A 278 6.98 -9.03 8.17
C VAL A 278 7.03 -10.42 7.53
N SER A 279 7.91 -11.31 8.02
CA SER A 279 7.98 -12.68 7.50
C SER A 279 6.68 -13.46 7.71
N GLU A 280 6.06 -13.33 8.89
CA GLU A 280 4.76 -13.94 9.19
C GLU A 280 3.64 -13.33 8.33
N SER A 281 3.68 -12.02 8.07
CA SER A 281 2.74 -11.35 7.16
C SER A 281 2.87 -11.87 5.73
N LEU A 282 4.10 -12.10 5.27
CA LEU A 282 4.37 -12.68 3.95
C LEU A 282 3.91 -14.13 3.87
N GLU A 283 4.04 -14.94 4.93
CA GLU A 283 3.49 -16.29 4.97
C GLU A 283 1.96 -16.30 4.85
N LEU A 284 1.27 -15.39 5.54
CA LEU A 284 -0.16 -15.20 5.37
C LEU A 284 -0.51 -14.75 3.95
N ALA A 285 0.23 -13.81 3.39
CA ALA A 285 0.04 -13.36 2.02
C ALA A 285 0.27 -14.48 1.00
N ARG A 286 1.25 -15.37 1.20
CA ARG A 286 1.46 -16.57 0.35
C ARG A 286 0.25 -17.51 0.40
N ARG A 287 -0.30 -17.74 1.59
CA ARG A 287 -1.52 -18.55 1.75
C ARG A 287 -2.69 -17.93 1.00
N LEU A 288 -2.91 -16.62 1.15
CA LEU A 288 -3.95 -15.88 0.44
C LEU A 288 -3.73 -15.88 -1.09
N ALA A 289 -2.50 -15.70 -1.53
CA ALA A 289 -2.11 -15.72 -2.93
C ALA A 289 -2.29 -17.10 -3.57
N SER A 290 -2.31 -18.19 -2.79
CA SER A 290 -2.61 -19.54 -3.27
C SER A 290 -4.10 -19.91 -3.26
N GLY A 291 -4.94 -19.14 -2.54
CA GLY A 291 -6.37 -19.39 -2.37
C GLY A 291 -7.23 -18.85 -3.52
N PRO A 292 -8.58 -18.92 -3.45
CA PRO A 292 -9.46 -18.47 -4.52
C PRO A 292 -9.62 -16.93 -4.52
N SER A 293 -8.77 -16.22 -5.26
CA SER A 293 -8.66 -14.74 -5.20
C SER A 293 -9.98 -14.00 -5.41
N ARG A 294 -10.82 -14.46 -6.35
CA ARG A 294 -12.13 -13.82 -6.60
C ARG A 294 -13.10 -14.02 -5.46
N ALA A 295 -13.07 -15.17 -4.79
CA ALA A 295 -13.89 -15.41 -3.61
C ALA A 295 -13.43 -14.52 -2.45
N TYR A 296 -12.12 -14.35 -2.25
CA TYR A 296 -11.64 -13.41 -1.24
C TYR A 296 -12.04 -11.97 -1.54
N ALA A 297 -11.96 -11.52 -2.80
CA ALA A 297 -12.40 -10.19 -3.19
C ALA A 297 -13.89 -9.95 -2.90
N THR A 298 -14.75 -10.92 -3.20
CA THR A 298 -16.19 -10.79 -2.93
C THR A 298 -16.50 -10.92 -1.44
N THR A 299 -15.82 -11.80 -0.69
CA THR A 299 -15.92 -11.85 0.79
C THR A 299 -15.53 -10.51 1.42
N LYS A 300 -14.41 -9.93 0.99
CA LYS A 300 -13.94 -8.60 1.41
C LYS A 300 -14.99 -7.52 1.13
N LYS A 301 -15.61 -7.54 -0.05
CA LYS A 301 -16.70 -6.62 -0.43
C LYS A 301 -17.93 -6.77 0.47
N ALA A 302 -18.35 -8.01 0.76
CA ALA A 302 -19.47 -8.27 1.67
C ALA A 302 -19.16 -7.74 3.08
N ILE A 303 -18.00 -8.09 3.66
CA ILE A 303 -17.60 -7.62 4.99
C ILE A 303 -17.61 -6.09 5.08
N ARG A 304 -17.08 -5.37 4.08
CA ARG A 304 -17.08 -3.89 4.08
C ARG A 304 -18.47 -3.27 3.89
N ALA A 305 -19.41 -4.01 3.30
CA ALA A 305 -20.80 -3.58 3.17
C ALA A 305 -21.66 -3.97 4.39
N TRP A 306 -21.06 -4.50 5.47
CA TRP A 306 -21.80 -4.98 6.62
C TRP A 306 -22.61 -3.88 7.30
N SER A 307 -23.88 -4.19 7.54
CA SER A 307 -24.80 -3.36 8.31
C SER A 307 -25.81 -4.25 9.01
N TRP A 308 -25.79 -4.23 10.36
CA TRP A 308 -26.78 -4.96 11.14
C TRP A 308 -28.22 -4.49 10.87
N ARG A 309 -28.40 -3.23 10.46
CA ARG A 309 -29.73 -2.64 10.26
C ARG A 309 -30.45 -3.16 9.00
N ASP A 310 -29.76 -3.87 8.13
CA ASP A 310 -30.32 -4.34 6.85
C ASP A 310 -29.78 -5.73 6.45
N ILE A 311 -29.93 -6.71 7.35
CA ILE A 311 -29.54 -8.10 7.11
C ILE A 311 -30.17 -8.68 5.83
N PRO A 312 -31.47 -8.47 5.53
CA PRO A 312 -32.05 -8.98 4.28
C PRO A 312 -31.36 -8.45 3.02
N ALA A 313 -31.07 -7.15 2.91
CA ALA A 313 -30.32 -6.63 1.76
C ALA A 313 -28.87 -7.13 1.73
N HIS A 314 -28.27 -7.36 2.90
CA HIS A 314 -26.94 -7.96 2.98
C HIS A 314 -26.91 -9.40 2.46
N MET A 315 -27.90 -10.23 2.81
CA MET A 315 -28.04 -11.59 2.28
C MET A 315 -28.25 -11.61 0.77
N GLU A 316 -28.99 -10.64 0.22
CA GLU A 316 -29.16 -10.51 -1.22
C GLU A 316 -27.83 -10.13 -1.92
N LEU A 317 -27.05 -9.22 -1.34
CA LEU A 317 -25.70 -8.92 -1.80
C LEU A 317 -24.82 -10.17 -1.79
N GLU A 318 -24.86 -10.97 -0.71
CA GLU A 318 -24.12 -12.23 -0.62
C GLU A 318 -24.55 -13.23 -1.71
N ALA A 319 -25.86 -13.38 -1.97
CA ALA A 319 -26.38 -14.26 -3.00
C ALA A 319 -25.90 -13.86 -4.40
N GLU A 320 -25.96 -12.58 -4.74
CA GLU A 320 -25.44 -12.04 -5.99
C GLU A 320 -23.93 -12.27 -6.13
N LEU A 321 -23.16 -11.97 -5.08
CA LEU A 321 -21.72 -12.19 -5.07
C LEU A 321 -21.37 -13.67 -5.25
N GLN A 322 -22.06 -14.59 -4.56
CA GLN A 322 -21.91 -16.04 -4.73
C GLN A 322 -22.22 -16.48 -6.16
N GLN A 323 -23.31 -15.98 -6.75
CA GLN A 323 -23.69 -16.30 -8.13
C GLN A 323 -22.60 -15.90 -9.12
N THR A 324 -21.90 -14.79 -8.91
CA THR A 324 -20.77 -14.41 -9.77
C THR A 324 -19.60 -15.40 -9.69
N LEU A 325 -19.35 -15.99 -8.52
CA LEU A 325 -18.24 -16.95 -8.31
C LEU A 325 -18.46 -18.27 -9.07
N THR A 326 -19.70 -18.66 -9.33
CA THR A 326 -20.01 -19.89 -10.08
C THR A 326 -19.46 -19.90 -11.51
N ARG A 327 -19.07 -18.74 -12.03
CA ARG A 327 -18.49 -18.55 -13.38
C ARG A 327 -16.95 -18.61 -13.40
N THR A 328 -16.33 -18.84 -12.25
CA THR A 328 -14.86 -18.88 -12.10
C THR A 328 -14.30 -20.28 -12.38
N ALA A 329 -13.06 -20.35 -12.84
CA ALA A 329 -12.30 -21.60 -12.94
C ALA A 329 -12.06 -22.18 -11.53
N ASP A 330 -11.86 -21.32 -10.54
CA ASP A 330 -11.66 -21.72 -9.15
C ASP A 330 -12.87 -22.46 -8.56
N TRP A 331 -14.11 -22.08 -8.94
CA TRP A 331 -15.30 -22.83 -8.57
C TRP A 331 -15.32 -24.24 -9.18
N ALA A 332 -14.99 -24.35 -10.46
CA ALA A 332 -14.94 -25.64 -11.15
C ALA A 332 -13.89 -26.57 -10.50
N GLU A 333 -12.70 -26.03 -10.23
CA GLU A 333 -11.60 -26.73 -9.55
C GLU A 333 -11.97 -27.12 -8.11
N GLY A 334 -12.55 -26.20 -7.33
CA GLY A 334 -12.96 -26.48 -5.96
C GLY A 334 -13.95 -27.64 -5.88
N ARG A 335 -14.94 -27.69 -6.79
CA ARG A 335 -15.86 -28.83 -6.87
C ARG A 335 -15.19 -30.13 -7.28
N ALA A 336 -14.26 -30.08 -8.24
CA ALA A 336 -13.54 -31.27 -8.69
C ALA A 336 -12.67 -31.83 -7.56
N ALA A 337 -11.84 -30.98 -6.95
CA ALA A 337 -10.97 -31.32 -5.83
C ALA A 337 -11.75 -31.92 -4.64
N PHE A 338 -12.91 -31.34 -4.32
CA PHE A 338 -13.80 -31.88 -3.28
C PHE A 338 -14.28 -33.30 -3.59
N ARG A 339 -14.73 -33.57 -4.83
CA ARG A 339 -15.17 -34.90 -5.27
C ARG A 339 -14.03 -35.92 -5.27
N GLU A 340 -12.85 -35.47 -5.63
CA GLU A 340 -11.63 -36.28 -5.73
C GLU A 340 -10.87 -36.42 -4.41
N ARG A 341 -11.30 -35.73 -3.35
CA ARG A 341 -10.65 -35.69 -2.02
C ARG A 341 -9.18 -35.30 -2.08
N ARG A 342 -8.87 -34.27 -2.87
CA ARG A 342 -7.53 -33.68 -2.98
C ARG A 342 -7.58 -32.19 -2.64
N GLU A 343 -6.41 -31.61 -2.39
CA GLU A 343 -6.28 -30.16 -2.24
C GLU A 343 -6.59 -29.46 -3.59
N PRO A 344 -7.38 -28.37 -3.59
CA PRO A 344 -7.64 -27.58 -4.78
C PRO A 344 -6.42 -26.74 -5.18
N LYS A 345 -6.25 -26.52 -6.47
CA LYS A 345 -5.21 -25.66 -7.06
C LYS A 345 -5.85 -24.43 -7.69
N PHE A 346 -6.06 -23.39 -6.89
CA PHE A 346 -6.73 -22.18 -7.35
C PHE A 346 -5.83 -21.28 -8.20
N SER A 347 -6.38 -20.84 -9.33
CA SER A 347 -5.74 -19.97 -10.32
C SER A 347 -6.09 -18.49 -10.13
N GLY A 348 -7.14 -18.19 -9.35
CA GLY A 348 -7.60 -16.83 -9.07
C GLY A 348 -8.52 -16.26 -10.14
N ARG A 349 -9.07 -17.08 -11.05
CA ARG A 349 -9.80 -16.64 -12.25
C ARG A 349 -11.23 -17.13 -12.30
#